data_AF-A0A9E2ZB28-F1
#
_entry.id   AF-A0A9E2ZB28-F1
#
_cell.length_a   1.000
_cell.length_b   1.000
_cell.length_c   1.000
_cell.angle_alpha   90.00
_cell.angle_beta   90.00
_cell.angle_gamma   90.00
#
_symmetry.space_group_name_H-M   'P 1'
#
loop_
_entity.id
_entity.type
_entity.pdbx_description
1 polymer ?
#
loop_
_entity_poly.entity_id
_entity_poly.type
_entity_poly.pdbx_seq_one_letter_code
_entity_poly.pdbx_strand_id
1 'polypeptide(L)'
;MILFRRKYPRPWFDWNLALLRFSTRVGAYALLLTDQYPSTDSDQAVHVELRYPDNPNRWLPIVKWLLAVPHYIILFFLHIGMVVSAIIAWFAILITGRYPRPLFDYVVGVQRWTIRVFAYAVLLATDSYPPFRLSV
;
A
#
# COMPACT_ATOMS: atom_id res chain seq x y z
N MET A 1 -19.27 16.32 0.57
CA MET A 1 -18.59 17.14 1.61
C MET A 1 -17.25 17.71 1.17
N ILE A 2 -16.35 16.97 0.53
CA ILE A 2 -15.12 17.52 -0.09
C ILE A 2 -15.45 18.56 -1.18
N LEU A 3 -16.39 18.20 -2.07
CA LEU A 3 -16.93 19.06 -3.13
C LEU A 3 -17.61 20.34 -2.63
N PHE A 4 -18.16 20.35 -1.41
CA PHE A 4 -18.92 21.50 -0.88
C PHE A 4 -18.13 22.30 0.15
N ARG A 5 -17.44 21.64 1.10
CA ARG A 5 -16.77 22.27 2.25
C ARG A 5 -15.23 22.27 2.21
N ARG A 6 -14.59 21.80 1.13
CA ARG A 6 -13.10 21.67 1.01
C ARG A 6 -12.45 20.97 2.22
N LYS A 7 -13.19 20.11 2.91
CA LYS A 7 -12.74 19.40 4.10
C LYS A 7 -12.86 17.91 3.84
N TYR A 8 -11.74 17.20 3.92
CA TYR A 8 -11.76 15.74 3.87
C TYR A 8 -12.37 15.22 5.19
N PRO A 9 -13.37 14.34 5.17
CA PRO A 9 -13.98 13.86 6.40
C PRO A 9 -12.94 13.12 7.24
N ARG A 10 -12.63 13.62 8.44
CA ARG A 10 -11.65 12.98 9.34
C ARG A 10 -11.98 11.51 9.63
N PRO A 11 -13.23 11.12 9.99
CA PRO A 11 -13.55 9.71 10.25
C PRO A 11 -13.29 8.81 9.04
N TRP A 12 -13.49 9.31 7.82
CA TRP A 12 -13.22 8.57 6.59
C TRP A 12 -11.72 8.40 6.34
N PHE A 13 -10.92 9.45 6.59
CA PHE A 13 -9.46 9.37 6.52
C PHE A 13 -8.91 8.38 7.53
N ASP A 14 -9.34 8.48 8.78
CA ASP A 14 -8.87 7.65 9.88
C ASP A 14 -9.23 6.18 9.63
N TRP A 15 -10.43 5.90 9.12
CA TRP A 15 -10.85 4.55 8.73
C TRP A 15 -10.02 3.99 7.58
N ASN A 16 -9.77 4.77 6.51
CA ASN A 16 -8.93 4.32 5.39
C ASN A 16 -7.47 4.13 5.80
N LEU A 17 -6.95 5.00 6.67
CA LEU A 17 -5.59 4.90 7.20
C LEU A 17 -5.44 3.66 8.10
N ALA A 18 -6.43 3.39 8.95
CA ALA A 18 -6.48 2.18 9.78
C ALA A 18 -6.55 0.92 8.92
N LEU A 19 -7.41 0.90 7.89
CA LEU A 19 -7.47 -0.21 6.94
C LEU A 19 -6.16 -0.42 6.20
N LEU A 20 -5.53 0.64 5.71
CA LEU A 20 -4.25 0.52 5.02
C LEU A 20 -3.16 -0.07 5.92
N ARG A 21 -3.07 0.40 7.17
CA ARG A 21 -2.15 -0.18 8.17
C ARG A 21 -2.44 -1.66 8.39
N PHE A 22 -3.70 -2.03 8.61
CA PHE A 22 -4.09 -3.42 8.79
C PHE A 22 -3.77 -4.28 7.56
N SER A 23 -4.15 -3.85 6.35
CA SER A 23 -3.86 -4.55 5.10
C SER A 23 -2.36 -4.73 4.87
N THR A 24 -1.52 -3.74 5.22
CA THR A 24 -0.07 -3.89 5.11
C THR A 24 0.50 -4.93 6.08
N ARG A 25 -0.05 -5.01 7.30
CA ARG A 25 0.34 -6.03 8.29
C ARG A 25 -0.10 -7.43 7.85
N VAL A 26 -1.35 -7.56 7.41
CA VAL A 26 -1.90 -8.83 6.87
C VAL A 26 -1.12 -9.27 5.64
N GLY A 27 -0.80 -8.36 4.72
CA GLY A 27 0.01 -8.66 3.54
C GLY A 27 1.42 -9.11 3.92
N ALA A 28 2.06 -8.44 4.86
CA ALA A 28 3.39 -8.84 5.35
C ALA A 28 3.38 -10.25 5.96
N TYR A 29 2.36 -10.59 6.75
CA TYR A 29 2.20 -11.93 7.31
C TYR A 29 1.89 -12.98 6.24
N ALA A 30 0.91 -12.71 5.37
CA ALA A 30 0.49 -13.65 4.32
C ALA A 30 1.59 -13.95 3.30
N LEU A 31 2.50 -12.99 3.09
CA LEU A 31 3.65 -13.12 2.19
C LEU A 31 4.91 -13.64 2.90
N LEU A 32 4.78 -14.10 4.15
CA LEU A 32 5.86 -14.64 4.98
C LEU A 32 7.02 -13.66 5.19
N LEU A 33 6.76 -12.35 5.10
CA LEU A 33 7.75 -11.30 5.37
C LEU A 33 7.97 -11.10 6.87
N THR A 34 6.98 -11.48 7.69
CA THR A 34 7.07 -11.47 9.15
C THR A 34 6.32 -12.67 9.71
N ASP A 35 6.91 -13.30 10.72
CA ASP A 35 6.26 -14.37 11.48
C ASP A 35 5.30 -13.82 12.56
N GLN A 36 5.29 -12.49 12.77
CA GLN A 36 4.45 -11.86 13.77
C GLN A 36 2.99 -11.80 13.29
N TYR A 37 2.09 -12.43 14.04
CA TYR A 37 0.66 -12.41 13.73
C TYR A 37 0.11 -10.97 13.75
N PRO A 38 -0.65 -10.55 12.71
CA PRO A 38 -1.15 -9.18 12.60
C PRO A 38 -2.27 -8.95 13.61
N SER A 39 -1.94 -8.30 14.74
CA SER A 39 -2.94 -7.93 15.74
C SER A 39 -3.61 -6.62 15.37
N THR A 40 -4.90 -6.52 15.67
CA THR A 40 -5.70 -5.30 15.46
C THR A 40 -5.40 -4.22 16.49
N ASP A 41 -4.93 -4.60 17.68
CA ASP A 41 -4.93 -3.71 18.87
C ASP A 41 -3.53 -3.26 19.32
N SER A 42 -2.46 -3.91 18.87
CA SER A 42 -1.08 -3.55 19.26
C SER A 42 -0.35 -2.76 18.17
N ASP A 43 0.54 -1.86 18.61
CA ASP A 43 1.44 -1.15 17.73
C ASP A 43 2.52 -2.11 17.23
N GLN A 44 2.69 -2.22 15.91
CA GLN A 44 3.53 -3.22 15.27
C GLN A 44 4.55 -2.55 14.35
N ALA A 45 5.66 -3.24 14.06
CA ALA A 45 6.81 -2.70 13.35
C ALA A 45 6.48 -2.02 11.99
N VAL A 46 5.38 -2.38 11.34
CA VAL A 46 4.92 -1.76 10.08
C VAL A 46 4.19 -0.44 10.36
N HIS A 47 4.93 0.66 10.25
CA HIS A 47 4.41 2.02 10.41
C HIS A 47 4.19 2.67 9.03
N VAL A 48 2.95 3.11 8.78
CA VAL A 48 2.63 3.99 7.65
C VAL A 48 2.12 5.31 8.21
N GLU A 49 2.94 6.35 8.06
CA GLU A 49 2.59 7.73 8.38
C GLU A 49 2.21 8.46 7.10
N LEU A 50 0.96 8.96 7.05
CA LEU A 50 0.46 9.80 5.97
C LEU A 50 0.05 11.14 6.56
N ARG A 51 0.55 12.23 5.98
CA ARG A 51 0.20 13.59 6.41
C ARG A 51 -1.25 13.89 6.04
N TYR A 52 -1.99 14.48 6.98
CA TYR A 52 -3.37 14.90 6.72
C TYR A 52 -3.38 16.07 5.71
N PRO A 53 -4.19 16.02 4.63
CA PRO A 53 -4.22 17.07 3.64
C PRO A 53 -5.00 18.30 4.14
N ASP A 54 -4.32 19.44 4.29
CA ASP A 54 -4.91 20.66 4.85
C ASP A 54 -5.87 21.40 3.88
N ASN A 55 -5.80 21.16 2.57
CA ASN A 55 -6.66 21.84 1.58
C ASN A 55 -6.93 21.01 0.30
N PRO A 56 -7.79 19.98 0.35
CA PRO A 56 -8.09 19.13 -0.80
C PRO A 56 -8.84 19.91 -1.90
N ASN A 57 -8.28 19.93 -3.11
CA ASN A 57 -8.90 20.58 -4.26
C ASN A 57 -10.12 19.78 -4.77
N ARG A 58 -11.19 20.48 -5.19
CA ARG A 58 -12.54 19.93 -5.44
C ARG A 58 -12.64 18.99 -6.64
N TRP A 59 -11.85 19.22 -7.68
CA TRP A 59 -11.93 18.51 -8.97
C TRP A 59 -10.83 17.46 -9.16
N LEU A 60 -9.77 17.56 -8.36
CA LEU A 60 -8.63 16.66 -8.41
C LEU A 60 -8.99 15.18 -8.17
N PRO A 61 -9.98 14.78 -7.33
CA PRO A 61 -10.27 13.37 -7.13
C PRO A 61 -10.58 12.63 -8.44
N ILE A 62 -11.48 13.17 -9.27
CA ILE A 62 -11.89 12.51 -10.52
C ILE A 62 -10.71 12.37 -11.49
N VAL A 63 -9.90 13.42 -11.62
CA VAL A 63 -8.72 13.42 -12.49
C VAL A 63 -7.65 12.46 -11.96
N LYS A 64 -7.46 12.38 -10.64
CA LYS A 64 -6.52 11.45 -10.01
C LYS A 64 -6.95 9.99 -10.19
N TRP A 65 -8.25 9.68 -10.13
CA TRP A 65 -8.75 8.34 -10.42
C TRP A 65 -8.48 7.93 -11.87
N LEU A 66 -8.67 8.83 -12.83
CA LEU A 66 -8.33 8.58 -14.24
C LEU A 66 -6.82 8.39 -14.44
N LEU A 67 -6.00 9.24 -13.82
CA LEU A 67 -4.54 9.16 -13.85
C LEU A 67 -3.98 7.92 -13.13
N ALA A 68 -4.74 7.33 -12.18
CA ALA A 68 -4.34 6.12 -11.47
C ALA A 68 -4.66 4.83 -12.25
N VAL A 69 -5.46 4.89 -13.31
CA VAL A 69 -5.76 3.73 -14.19
C VAL A 69 -4.49 3.02 -14.68
N PRO A 70 -3.49 3.70 -15.27
CA PRO A 70 -2.26 3.03 -15.70
C PRO A 70 -1.51 2.36 -14.53
N HIS A 71 -1.53 2.95 -13.33
CA HIS A 71 -0.94 2.33 -12.15
C HIS A 71 -1.65 1.06 -11.74
N TYR A 72 -2.99 1.03 -11.77
CA TYR A 72 -3.75 -0.18 -11.43
C TYR A 72 -3.44 -1.34 -12.37
N ILE A 73 -3.28 -1.08 -13.67
CA ILE A 73 -2.91 -2.10 -14.65
C ILE A 73 -1.54 -2.69 -14.31
N ILE A 74 -0.53 -1.87 -14.07
CA ILE A 74 0.82 -2.38 -13.78
C ILE A 74 0.87 -3.07 -12.42
N LEU A 75 0.22 -2.50 -11.40
CA LEU A 75 0.13 -3.12 -10.08
C LEU A 75 -0.58 -4.47 -10.13
N PHE A 76 -1.60 -4.64 -10.99
CA PHE A 76 -2.26 -5.92 -11.18
C PHE A 76 -1.28 -7.01 -11.62
N PHE A 77 -0.47 -6.75 -12.65
CA PHE A 77 0.55 -7.71 -13.10
C PHE A 77 1.62 -7.96 -12.03
N LEU A 78 2.03 -6.93 -11.30
CA LEU A 78 2.99 -7.09 -10.20
C LEU A 78 2.43 -7.90 -9.03
N HIS A 79 1.13 -7.80 -8.71
CA HIS A 79 0.52 -8.62 -7.66
C HIS A 79 0.51 -10.10 -8.06
N ILE A 80 0.34 -10.42 -9.34
CA ILE A 80 0.48 -11.79 -9.82
C ILE A 80 1.90 -12.30 -9.54
N GLY A 81 2.92 -11.52 -9.89
CA GLY A 81 4.31 -11.84 -9.57
C GLY A 81 4.56 -11.95 -8.05
N MET A 82 3.86 -11.15 -7.24
CA MET A 82 3.95 -11.18 -5.78
C MET A 82 3.43 -12.50 -5.21
N VAL A 83 2.29 -13.00 -5.71
CA VAL A 83 1.73 -14.30 -5.32
C VAL A 83 2.67 -15.44 -5.73
N VAL A 84 3.20 -15.41 -6.96
CA VAL A 84 4.18 -16.40 -7.42
C VAL A 84 5.44 -16.37 -6.55
N SER A 85 5.92 -15.17 -6.21
CA SER A 85 7.08 -14.98 -5.31
C SER A 85 6.83 -15.57 -3.93
N ALA A 86 5.61 -15.41 -3.38
CA ALA A 86 5.24 -15.98 -2.09
C ALA A 86 5.26 -17.52 -2.11
N ILE A 87 4.76 -18.13 -3.18
CA ILE A 87 4.81 -19.59 -3.36
C ILE A 87 6.27 -20.06 -3.44
N ILE A 88 7.10 -19.39 -4.24
CA ILE A 88 8.53 -19.73 -4.36
C ILE A 88 9.24 -19.55 -3.01
N ALA A 89 8.96 -18.46 -2.29
CA ALA A 89 9.53 -18.19 -0.98
C ALA A 89 9.13 -19.25 0.04
N TRP A 90 7.88 -19.71 0.03
CA TRP A 90 7.42 -20.81 0.89
C TRP A 90 8.26 -22.08 0.69
N PHE A 91 8.45 -22.53 -0.55
CA PHE A 91 9.31 -23.67 -0.85
C PHE A 91 10.79 -23.40 -0.49
N ALA A 92 11.29 -22.19 -0.77
CA ALA A 92 12.67 -21.83 -0.46
C ALA A 92 12.94 -21.84 1.05
N ILE A 93 12.00 -21.37 1.87
CA ILE A 93 12.12 -21.38 3.34
C ILE A 93 12.10 -22.82 3.86
N LEU A 94 11.28 -23.71 3.30
CA LEU A 94 11.28 -25.12 3.72
C LEU A 94 12.62 -25.81 3.48
N ILE A 95 13.33 -25.45 2.40
CA ILE A 95 14.62 -26.06 2.04
C ILE A 95 15.78 -25.37 2.77
N THR A 96 15.79 -24.04 2.81
CA THR A 96 16.95 -23.23 3.25
C THR A 96 16.78 -22.61 4.63
N GLY A 97 15.57 -22.64 5.19
CA GLY A 97 15.22 -21.97 6.44
C GLY A 97 15.26 -20.44 6.37
N ARG A 98 15.41 -19.85 5.17
CA ARG A 98 15.62 -18.40 4.99
C ARG A 98 14.80 -17.88 3.82
N TYR A 99 14.29 -16.65 3.97
CA TYR A 99 13.59 -15.95 2.90
C TYR A 99 14.58 -15.45 1.84
N PRO A 100 14.40 -15.75 0.54
CA PRO A 100 15.28 -15.25 -0.52
C PRO A 100 15.21 -13.72 -0.63
N ARG A 101 16.33 -13.02 -0.40
CA ARG A 101 16.39 -11.55 -0.46
C ARG A 101 15.83 -10.93 -1.76
N PRO A 102 16.09 -11.46 -2.97
CA PRO A 102 15.55 -10.88 -4.20
C PRO A 102 14.02 -10.88 -4.24
N LEU A 103 13.38 -11.94 -3.72
CA LEU A 103 11.92 -12.02 -3.63
C LEU A 103 11.40 -11.04 -2.57
N PHE A 104 12.10 -10.91 -1.45
CA PHE A 104 11.74 -9.97 -0.39
C PHE A 104 11.72 -8.53 -0.92
N ASP A 105 12.79 -8.11 -1.60
CA ASP A 105 12.93 -6.77 -2.16
C ASP A 105 11.85 -6.48 -3.21
N TYR A 106 11.51 -7.48 -4.03
CA TYR A 106 10.42 -7.39 -4.99
C TYR A 106 9.07 -7.17 -4.30
N VAL A 107 8.70 -8.05 -3.36
CA VAL A 107 7.40 -7.98 -2.66
C VAL A 107 7.26 -6.65 -1.92
N VAL A 108 8.31 -6.23 -1.19
CA VAL A 108 8.33 -4.93 -0.49
C VAL A 108 8.21 -3.77 -1.47
N GLY A 109 8.87 -3.84 -2.63
CA GLY A 109 8.76 -2.83 -3.68
C GLY A 109 7.34 -2.68 -4.22
N VAL A 110 6.66 -3.80 -4.49
CA VAL A 110 5.25 -3.80 -4.92
C VAL A 110 4.36 -3.19 -3.84
N GLN A 111 4.52 -3.61 -2.58
CA GLN A 111 3.72 -3.11 -1.46
C GLN A 111 3.90 -1.60 -1.26
N ARG A 112 5.13 -1.09 -1.33
CA ARG A 112 5.42 0.35 -1.26
C ARG A 112 4.75 1.12 -2.38
N TRP A 113 4.78 0.58 -3.60
CA TRP A 113 4.14 1.22 -4.74
C TRP A 113 2.62 1.25 -4.59
N THR A 114 2.00 0.15 -4.12
CA THR A 114 0.57 0.09 -3.80
C THR A 114 0.17 1.15 -2.79
N ILE A 115 0.94 1.33 -1.72
CA ILE A 115 0.67 2.36 -0.70
C ILE A 115 0.74 3.77 -1.30
N ARG A 116 1.72 4.06 -2.17
CA ARG A 116 1.83 5.36 -2.85
C ARG A 116 0.61 5.64 -3.74
N VAL A 117 0.14 4.65 -4.49
CA VAL A 117 -1.06 4.78 -5.34
C VAL A 117 -2.32 4.98 -4.49
N PHE A 118 -2.46 4.24 -3.40
CA PHE A 118 -3.59 4.40 -2.47
C PHE A 118 -3.58 5.78 -1.80
N ALA A 119 -2.41 6.26 -1.37
CA ALA A 119 -2.25 7.60 -0.80
C ALA A 119 -2.64 8.71 -1.78
N TYR A 120 -2.32 8.54 -3.07
CA TYR A 120 -2.64 9.49 -4.14
C TYR A 120 -4.12 9.43 -4.56
N ALA A 121 -4.65 8.24 -4.86
CA ALA A 121 -5.95 8.06 -5.49
C ALA A 121 -7.12 7.96 -4.49
N VAL A 122 -6.90 7.34 -3.32
CA VAL A 122 -7.98 7.02 -2.36
C VAL A 122 -7.96 8.00 -1.18
N LEU A 123 -6.80 8.16 -0.53
CA LEU A 123 -6.67 9.07 0.62
C LEU A 123 -6.54 10.53 0.21
N LEU A 124 -6.21 10.81 -1.07
CA LEU A 124 -5.95 12.16 -1.59
C LEU A 124 -4.96 12.95 -0.71
N ALA A 125 -4.09 12.25 0.00
CA ALA A 125 -3.17 12.83 0.99
C ALA A 125 -2.05 13.64 0.33
N THR A 126 -1.70 13.27 -0.92
CA THR A 126 -0.65 13.91 -1.71
C THR A 126 -1.18 14.30 -3.08
N ASP A 127 -0.85 15.52 -3.51
CA ASP A 127 -1.15 16.03 -4.86
C ASP A 127 -0.07 15.70 -5.90
N SER A 128 1.11 15.27 -5.45
CA SER A 128 2.20 14.85 -6.32
C SER A 128 1.96 13.45 -6.92
N TYR A 129 2.11 13.33 -8.23
CA TYR A 129 1.95 12.07 -8.95
C TYR A 129 3.02 11.05 -8.56
N PRO A 130 2.66 9.82 -8.16
CA PRO A 130 3.63 8.83 -7.69
C PRO A 130 4.47 8.27 -8.86
N PRO A 131 5.82 8.24 -8.72
CA PRO A 131 6.69 7.69 -9.76
C PRO A 131 6.46 6.18 -9.93
N PHE A 132 6.57 5.69 -11.17
CA PHE A 132 6.54 4.27 -11.53
C PHE A 132 7.84 3.57 -11.10
N ARG A 133 8.10 3.49 -9.80
CA ARG A 133 9.32 2.91 -9.23
C ARG A 133 8.99 2.08 -8.00
N LEU A 134 9.61 0.89 -7.95
CA LEU A 134 9.52 -0.04 -6.81
C LEU A 134 10.37 0.42 -5.61
N SER A 135 11.41 1.23 -5.85
CA SER A 135 12.25 1.85 -4.81
C SER A 135 11.92 3.33 -4.58
N VAL A 136 12.46 3.90 -3.50
CA VAL A 136 12.51 5.36 -3.22
C VAL A 136 13.59 5.98 -4.10
#